data_AF-A0A497E4I3-F1
#
_entry.id   AF-A0A497E4I3-F1
#
_cell.length_a   1.000
_cell.length_b   1.000
_cell.length_c   1.000
_cell.angle_alpha   90.00
_cell.angle_beta   90.00
_cell.angle_gamma   90.00
#
_symmetry.space_group_name_H-M   'P 1'
#
loop_
_entity.id
_entity.type
_entity.pdbx_description
1 polymer ?
#
loop_
_entity_poly.entity_id
_entity_poly.type
_entity_poly.pdbx_seq_one_letter_code
_entity_poly.pdbx_strand_id
1 'polypeptide(L)' 'MKKGICFEYRKDLPIKEQFRLYKEAGFDGIELTLDRGYLTTETKTSEIEKLRRMADEVRLEIPSLRG' A
#
# COMPACT_ATOMS: atom_id res chain seq x y z
N MET A 1 -20.04 3.30 -4.10
CA MET A 1 -18.89 3.64 -4.95
C MET A 1 -17.62 3.40 -4.15
N LYS A 2 -16.65 2.65 -4.67
CA LYS A 2 -15.39 2.38 -3.95
C LYS A 2 -14.50 3.63 -3.94
N LYS A 3 -13.83 3.92 -2.82
CA LYS A 3 -12.92 5.07 -2.66
C LYS A 3 -11.46 4.61 -2.67
N GLY A 4 -10.67 5.19 -3.57
CA GLY A 4 -9.22 4.99 -3.64
C GLY A 4 -8.45 6.22 -3.18
N ILE A 5 -7.19 6.04 -2.78
CA ILE A 5 -6.25 7.12 -2.46
C ILE A 5 -4.82 6.73 -2.81
N CYS A 6 -3.95 7.71 -3.12
CA CYS A 6 -2.53 7.46 -3.30
C CYS A 6 -1.88 7.10 -1.96
N PHE A 7 -1.12 6.00 -1.93
CA PHE A 7 -0.32 5.61 -0.79
C PHE A 7 0.92 6.50 -0.68
N GLU A 8 1.06 7.19 0.45
CA GLU A 8 2.24 7.96 0.79
C GLU A 8 3.04 7.24 1.86
N TYR A 9 4.19 6.70 1.47
CA TYR A 9 5.03 5.92 2.37
C TYR A 9 5.68 6.78 3.46
N ARG A 10 5.50 6.37 4.71
CA ARG A 10 6.15 6.96 5.89
C ARG A 10 7.17 5.99 6.46
N LYS A 11 8.44 6.42 6.57
CA LYS A 11 9.56 5.56 6.99
C LYS A 11 9.53 5.17 8.47
N ASP A 12 8.89 5.98 9.28
CA ASP A 12 8.79 5.88 10.74
C ASP A 12 7.62 5.02 11.21
N LEU A 13 6.77 4.52 10.30
CA LEU A 13 5.61 3.69 10.62
C LEU A 13 5.66 2.34 9.89
N PRO A 14 5.35 1.21 10.53
CA PRO A 14 5.21 -0.07 9.84
C PRO A 14 4.16 0.01 8.72
N ILE A 15 4.42 -0.61 7.57
CA ILE A 15 3.52 -0.53 6.40
C ILE A 15 2.11 -1.02 6.70
N LYS A 16 1.99 -2.15 7.42
CA LYS A 16 0.68 -2.69 7.81
C LYS A 16 -0.13 -1.68 8.63
N GLU A 17 0.55 -0.93 9.50
CA GLU A 17 -0.08 0.11 10.30
C GLU A 17 -0.48 1.32 9.44
N GLN A 18 0.34 1.70 8.47
CA GLN A 18 -0.05 2.70 7.47
C GLN A 18 -1.30 2.27 6.70
N PHE A 19 -1.37 1.02 6.24
CA PHE A 19 -2.56 0.49 5.54
C PHE A 19 -3.79 0.46 6.44
N ARG A 20 -3.63 0.12 7.72
CA ARG A 20 -4.71 0.17 8.71
C ARG A 20 -5.29 1.59 8.82
N LEU A 21 -4.45 2.62 8.87
CA LEU A 21 -4.89 4.02 8.90
C LEU A 21 -5.72 4.40 7.66
N TYR A 22 -5.33 3.96 6.46
CA TYR A 22 -6.12 4.19 5.25
C TYR A 22 -7.48 3.48 5.31
N LYS A 23 -7.53 2.26 5.83
CA LYS A 23 -8.78 1.54 6.01
C LYS A 23 -9.70 2.24 7.00
N GLU A 24 -9.15 2.69 8.12
CA GLU A 24 -9.87 3.42 9.17
C GLU A 24 -10.37 4.79 8.71
N ALA A 25 -9.64 5.44 7.80
CA ALA A 25 -10.08 6.65 7.12
C ALA A 25 -11.23 6.42 6.10
N GLY A 26 -11.63 5.17 5.88
CA GLY A 26 -12.77 4.81 5.04
C GLY A 26 -12.44 4.63 3.56
N PHE A 27 -11.18 4.37 3.22
CA PHE A 27 -10.78 3.99 1.87
C PHE A 27 -10.92 2.48 1.63
N ASP A 28 -11.25 2.12 0.40
CA ASP A 28 -11.41 0.74 -0.04
C ASP A 28 -10.13 0.18 -0.68
N GLY A 29 -9.29 1.06 -1.23
CA GLY A 29 -8.02 0.68 -1.82
C GLY A 29 -7.01 1.81 -1.91
N ILE A 30 -5.78 1.43 -2.22
CA ILE A 30 -4.64 2.34 -2.35
C ILE A 30 -3.92 2.16 -3.69
N GLU A 31 -3.49 3.27 -4.27
CA GLU A 31 -2.56 3.27 -5.39
C GLU A 31 -1.13 3.31 -4.87
N LEU A 32 -0.31 2.33 -5.23
CA LEU A 32 1.11 2.33 -4.87
C LEU A 32 1.90 3.22 -5.83
N THR A 33 3.00 3.82 -5.35
CA THR A 33 3.93 4.56 -6.21
C THR A 33 5.23 3.80 -6.37
N LEU A 34 5.69 3.65 -7.61
CA LEU A 34 7.02 3.13 -7.95
C LEU A 34 8.07 4.25 -7.82
N ASP A 35 9.24 3.93 -7.27
CA ASP A 35 10.41 4.82 -7.14
C ASP A 35 10.20 6.11 -6.33
N ARG A 36 9.08 6.24 -5.60
CA ARG A 36 8.83 7.34 -4.64
C ARG A 36 8.34 6.86 -3.27
N GLY A 37 8.69 5.63 -2.89
CA GLY A 37 8.21 5.04 -1.65
C GLY A 37 8.87 3.71 -1.34
N TYR A 38 8.07 2.77 -0.84
CA TYR A 38 8.54 1.43 -0.48
C TYR A 38 8.88 0.55 -1.71
N LEU A 39 8.17 0.75 -2.82
CA LEU A 39 8.41 0.02 -4.06
C LEU A 39 9.43 0.78 -4.92
N THR A 40 10.44 0.04 -5.37
CA THR A 40 11.45 0.48 -6.32
C THR A 40 11.66 -0.61 -7.37
N THR A 41 12.37 -0.29 -8.44
CA THR A 41 12.81 -1.29 -9.44
C THR A 41 13.70 -2.39 -8.86
N GLU A 42 14.32 -2.17 -7.71
CA GLU A 42 15.16 -3.16 -7.00
C GLU A 42 14.39 -3.99 -5.96
N THR A 43 13.11 -3.67 -5.72
CA THR A 43 12.31 -4.37 -4.73
C THR A 43 12.08 -5.83 -5.15
N LYS A 44 12.50 -6.76 -4.29
CA LYS A 44 12.37 -8.21 -4.53
C LYS A 44 10.90 -8.63 -4.55
N THR A 45 10.57 -9.63 -5.38
CA THR A 45 9.24 -10.25 -5.44
C THR A 45 8.72 -10.68 -4.07
N SER A 46 9.58 -11.22 -3.20
CA SER A 46 9.21 -11.61 -1.84
C SER A 46 8.69 -10.44 -0.98
N GLU A 47 9.22 -9.25 -1.19
CA GLU A 47 8.77 -8.03 -0.48
C GLU A 47 7.45 -7.52 -1.05
N ILE A 48 7.25 -7.64 -2.36
CA ILE A 48 5.97 -7.34 -3.02
C ILE A 48 4.86 -8.27 -2.49
N GLU A 49 5.14 -9.56 -2.37
CA GLU A 49 4.19 -10.51 -1.80
C GLU A 49 3.88 -10.23 -0.32
N LYS A 50 4.88 -9.83 0.48
CA LYS A 50 4.64 -9.40 1.86
C LYS A 50 3.72 -8.19 1.90
N LEU A 51 3.93 -7.22 1.01
CA LEU A 51 3.09 -6.03 0.91
C LEU A 51 1.64 -6.38 0.55
N ARG A 52 1.45 -7.28 -0.42
CA ARG A 52 0.13 -7.81 -0.78
C ARG A 52 -0.55 -8.50 0.40
N ARG A 53 0.16 -9.39 1.10
CA ARG A 53 -0.36 -10.08 2.30
C ARG A 53 -0.79 -9.09 3.39
N MET A 54 0.01 -8.04 3.65
CA MET A 54 -0.35 -7.01 4.63
C MET A 54 -1.62 -6.26 4.23
N ALA A 55 -1.81 -5.95 2.94
CA ALA A 55 -3.02 -5.28 2.45
C ALA A 55 -4.26 -6.19 2.54
N ASP A 56 -4.12 -7.47 2.21
CA ASP A 56 -5.18 -8.48 2.34
C ASP A 56 -5.62 -8.63 3.81
N GLU A 57 -4.66 -8.68 4.75
CA GLU A 57 -4.92 -8.77 6.19
C GLU A 57 -5.73 -7.59 6.74
N VAL A 58 -5.55 -6.38 6.18
CA VAL A 58 -6.30 -5.18 6.56
C VAL A 58 -7.54 -4.93 5.69
N ARG A 59 -7.83 -5.81 4.73
CA ARG A 59 -8.94 -5.68 3.76
C ARG A 59 -8.88 -4.37 2.96
N LEU A 60 -7.69 -4.05 2.45
CA LEU A 60 -7.42 -2.89 1.60
C LEU A 60 -6.98 -3.36 0.21
N GLU A 61 -7.65 -2.92 -0.84
CA GLU A 61 -7.32 -3.30 -2.21
C GLU A 61 -6.07 -2.54 -2.71
N ILE A 62 -5.29 -3.16 -3.61
CA ILE A 62 -4.22 -2.49 -4.36
C ILE A 62 -4.58 -2.55 -5.85
N PRO A 63 -5.47 -1.68 -6.35
CA PRO A 63 -5.98 -1.76 -7.72
C PRO A 63 -5.02 -1.18 -8.77
N SER A 64 -4.06 -0.32 -8.37
CA SER A 64 -3.19 0.37 -9.33
C SER A 64 -1.78 0.62 -8.78
N LEU A 65 -0.87 0.84 -9.73
CA LEU A 65 0.50 1.27 -9.52
C LEU A 65 0.74 2.51 -10.39
N ARG A 66 1.30 3.57 -9.81
CA ARG A 66 1.73 4.78 -10.50
C ARG A 66 3.26 4.81 -10.60
N GLY A 67 3.79 5.00 -11.80
CA GLY A 67 5.20 5.29 -12.06
C GLY A 67 5.45 6.78 -12.24
#